data_AF-X0Y0F2-F1
#
_entry.id   AF-X0Y0F2-F1
#
_cell.length_a   1.000
_cell.length_b   1.000
_cell.length_c   1.000
_cell.angle_alpha   90.00
_cell.angle_beta   90.00
_cell.angle_gamma   90.00
#
_symmetry.space_group_name_H-M   'P 1'
#
loop_
_entity.id
_entity.type
_entity.pdbx_description
1 polymer ?
#
loop_
_entity_poly.entity_id
_entity_poly.type
_entity_poly.pdbx_seq_one_letter_code
_entity_poly.pdbx_strand_id
1 'polypeptide(L)'
;MFTSVASTSTAPDGSLNPLWIADRFRRLFEHNGVGSLDDLFNLRATEVLSKPTLPSWRERLAIDLEDGSGGSSRFYVKRFTRPPWGEQVRRILSGHAWRSTAGVERFWIESLSANGVPVPEVAAFAEQRTGIREHRSAIVLAEVPGQSLERWVVEHPS
;
A
#
# COMPACT_ATOMS: atom_id res chain seq x y z
N MET A 1 -25.22 -2.13 -22.48
CA MET A 1 -25.84 -2.38 -21.16
C MET A 1 -25.04 -3.50 -20.51
N PHE A 2 -23.98 -3.15 -19.76
CA PHE A 2 -23.14 -4.12 -19.05
C PHE A 2 -23.29 -3.84 -17.56
N THR A 3 -23.98 -4.72 -16.85
CA THR A 3 -24.02 -4.72 -15.39
C THR A 3 -22.77 -5.46 -14.92
N SER A 4 -21.71 -4.74 -14.57
CA SER A 4 -20.55 -5.31 -13.89
C SER A 4 -20.89 -5.42 -12.40
N VAL A 5 -20.99 -6.64 -11.90
CA VAL A 5 -21.20 -6.92 -10.49
C VAL A 5 -19.84 -6.83 -9.81
N ALA A 6 -19.64 -5.85 -8.93
CA ALA A 6 -18.47 -5.77 -8.07
C ALA A 6 -18.51 -6.94 -7.09
N SER A 7 -17.82 -8.03 -7.43
CA SER A 7 -17.65 -9.19 -6.55
C SER A 7 -16.77 -8.81 -5.37
N THR A 8 -17.39 -8.55 -4.22
CA THR A 8 -16.68 -8.34 -2.96
C THR A 8 -16.10 -9.67 -2.49
N SER A 9 -14.80 -9.89 -2.68
CA SER A 9 -14.11 -11.07 -2.18
C SER A 9 -14.18 -11.07 -0.66
N THR A 10 -14.78 -12.12 -0.09
CA THR A 10 -15.00 -12.27 1.34
C THR A 10 -13.84 -13.06 1.96
N ALA A 11 -13.33 -12.64 3.12
CA ALA A 11 -12.36 -13.44 3.87
C ALA A 11 -12.96 -14.81 4.27
N PRO A 12 -12.15 -15.83 4.59
CA PRO A 12 -12.64 -17.16 4.97
C PRO A 12 -13.53 -17.19 6.22
N ASP A 13 -13.65 -16.09 6.96
CA ASP A 13 -14.54 -15.91 8.13
C ASP A 13 -15.77 -15.04 7.86
N GLY A 14 -16.02 -14.62 6.61
CA GLY A 14 -17.17 -13.77 6.29
C GLY A 14 -16.96 -12.27 6.53
N SER A 15 -15.82 -11.86 7.10
CA SER A 15 -15.56 -10.44 7.40
C SER A 15 -14.91 -9.73 6.21
N LEU A 16 -15.42 -8.54 5.87
CA LEU A 16 -14.68 -7.61 5.02
C LEU A 16 -13.48 -7.12 5.83
N ASN A 17 -12.26 -7.22 5.30
CA ASN A 17 -11.13 -6.47 5.85
C ASN A 17 -11.22 -5.05 5.26
N PRO A 18 -11.82 -4.08 5.97
CA PRO A 18 -12.15 -2.80 5.38
C PRO A 18 -10.87 -2.07 5.00
N LEU A 19 -10.83 -1.58 3.77
CA LEU A 19 -9.77 -0.71 3.32
C LEU A 19 -10.01 0.70 3.87
N TRP A 20 -9.08 1.22 4.66
CA TRP A 20 -9.05 2.65 4.91
C TRP A 20 -8.55 3.35 3.66
N ILE A 21 -9.27 4.37 3.19
CA ILE A 21 -8.90 5.19 2.03
C ILE A 21 -9.00 6.64 2.48
N ALA A 22 -7.97 7.45 2.20
CA ALA A 22 -8.02 8.87 2.47
C ALA A 22 -9.13 9.52 1.61
N ASP A 23 -9.90 10.45 2.20
CA ASP A 23 -11.14 10.93 1.58
C ASP A 23 -10.95 11.52 0.18
N ARG A 24 -9.82 12.20 -0.05
CA ARG A 24 -9.49 12.77 -1.36
C ARG A 24 -9.35 11.72 -2.48
N PHE A 25 -9.01 10.48 -2.13
CA PHE A 25 -8.82 9.38 -3.07
C PHE A 25 -10.01 8.41 -3.12
N ARG A 26 -10.98 8.56 -2.22
CA ARG A 26 -12.11 7.62 -2.09
C ARG A 26 -12.82 7.37 -3.40
N ARG A 27 -13.23 8.43 -4.11
CA ARG A 27 -13.92 8.32 -5.42
C ARG A 27 -13.05 7.65 -6.48
N LEU A 28 -11.75 7.90 -6.46
CA LEU A 28 -10.82 7.33 -7.42
C LEU A 28 -10.68 5.82 -7.20
N PHE A 29 -10.51 5.38 -5.96
CA PHE A 29 -10.45 3.96 -5.60
C PHE A 29 -11.78 3.25 -5.87
N GLU A 30 -12.91 3.88 -5.53
CA GLU A 30 -14.25 3.36 -5.83
C GLU A 30 -14.46 3.18 -7.34
N HIS A 31 -14.09 4.18 -8.15
CA HIS A 31 -14.18 4.11 -9.62
C HIS A 31 -13.39 2.93 -10.20
N ASN A 32 -12.22 2.63 -9.62
CA ASN A 32 -11.34 1.55 -10.06
C ASN A 32 -11.65 0.21 -9.36
N GLY A 33 -12.75 0.11 -8.59
CA GLY A 33 -13.16 -1.14 -7.94
C GLY A 33 -12.23 -1.61 -6.83
N VAL A 34 -11.50 -0.70 -6.16
CA VAL A 34 -10.57 -1.02 -5.08
C VAL A 34 -11.17 -0.62 -3.74
N GLY A 35 -11.83 -1.55 -3.06
CA GLY A 35 -12.54 -1.30 -1.79
C GLY A 35 -12.09 -2.14 -0.60
N SER A 36 -11.21 -3.12 -0.83
CA SER A 36 -10.80 -4.10 0.18
C SER A 36 -9.33 -4.45 0.12
N LEU A 37 -8.84 -5.13 1.16
CA LEU A 37 -7.51 -5.72 1.16
C LEU A 37 -7.34 -6.78 0.06
N ASP A 38 -8.38 -7.54 -0.24
CA ASP A 38 -8.35 -8.53 -1.32
C ASP A 38 -8.17 -7.86 -2.68
N ASP A 39 -8.89 -6.76 -2.93
CA ASP A 39 -8.71 -5.98 -4.16
C ASP A 39 -7.28 -5.47 -4.27
N LEU A 40 -6.71 -4.94 -3.16
CA LEU A 40 -5.32 -4.50 -3.15
C LEU A 40 -4.32 -5.60 -3.48
N PHE A 41 -4.60 -6.85 -3.14
CA PHE A 41 -3.73 -8.00 -3.43
C PHE A 41 -3.96 -8.57 -4.85
N ASN A 42 -5.16 -8.39 -5.41
CA ASN A 42 -5.51 -8.82 -6.76
C ASN A 42 -5.27 -7.75 -7.84
N LEU A 43 -4.94 -6.52 -7.44
CA LEU A 43 -4.57 -5.43 -8.34
C LEU A 43 -3.45 -5.86 -9.30
N ARG A 44 -3.67 -5.62 -10.59
CA ARG A 44 -2.65 -5.77 -11.62
C ARG A 44 -1.73 -4.56 -11.61
N ALA A 45 -0.43 -4.79 -11.60
CA ALA A 45 0.55 -3.73 -11.63
C ALA A 45 0.76 -3.21 -13.04
N THR A 46 0.91 -1.90 -13.19
CA THR A 46 1.53 -1.32 -14.39
C THR A 46 3.01 -1.68 -14.41
N GLU A 47 3.66 -1.71 -13.23
CA GLU A 47 5.07 -2.04 -13.08
C GLU A 47 5.33 -2.81 -11.78
N VAL A 48 6.14 -3.88 -11.86
CA VAL A 48 6.62 -4.62 -10.68
C VAL A 48 7.99 -4.10 -10.26
N LEU A 49 8.07 -3.50 -9.07
CA LEU A 49 9.27 -2.87 -8.54
C LEU A 49 10.12 -3.88 -7.78
N SER A 50 10.83 -4.73 -8.52
CA SER A 50 11.70 -5.76 -7.95
C SER A 50 13.09 -5.24 -7.56
N LYS A 51 13.69 -5.86 -6.54
CA LYS A 51 15.12 -5.74 -6.22
C LYS A 51 15.67 -7.15 -5.93
N PRO A 52 16.92 -7.48 -6.29
CA PRO A 52 17.48 -8.82 -6.07
C PRO A 52 17.40 -9.30 -4.62
N THR A 53 17.41 -8.38 -3.66
CA THR A 53 17.38 -8.66 -2.22
C THR A 53 15.98 -8.54 -1.61
N LEU A 54 14.94 -8.34 -2.41
CA LEU A 54 13.58 -8.21 -1.89
C LEU A 54 13.06 -9.59 -1.49
N PRO A 55 12.65 -9.81 -0.22
CA PRO A 55 12.20 -11.12 0.20
C PRO A 55 10.81 -11.43 -0.39
N SER A 56 10.54 -12.70 -0.69
CA SER A 56 9.32 -13.14 -1.37
C SER A 56 8.00 -12.85 -0.64
N TRP A 57 8.06 -12.61 0.67
CA TRP A 57 6.90 -12.20 1.47
C TRP A 57 6.55 -10.71 1.31
N ARG A 58 7.35 -9.95 0.56
CA ARG A 58 7.17 -8.52 0.33
C ARG A 58 7.14 -8.20 -1.16
N GLU A 59 6.10 -7.53 -1.60
CA GLU A 59 5.95 -7.07 -2.99
C GLU A 59 5.82 -5.56 -3.04
N ARG A 60 6.29 -4.97 -4.14
CA ARG A 60 6.18 -3.53 -4.43
C ARG A 60 5.74 -3.35 -5.87
N LEU A 61 4.70 -2.57 -6.07
CA LEU A 61 4.06 -2.39 -7.37
C LEU A 61 3.82 -0.90 -7.61
N ALA A 62 3.91 -0.48 -8.86
CA ALA A 62 3.29 0.74 -9.31
C ALA A 62 1.97 0.41 -10.01
N ILE A 63 0.93 1.19 -9.71
CA ILE A 63 -0.38 1.13 -10.35
C ILE A 63 -0.77 2.52 -10.80
N ASP A 64 -1.57 2.59 -11.85
CA ASP A 64 -2.21 3.83 -12.29
C ASP A 64 -3.71 3.65 -12.12
N LEU A 65 -4.37 4.61 -11.47
CA LEU A 65 -5.82 4.63 -11.30
C LEU A 65 -6.40 5.76 -12.13
N GLU A 66 -7.39 5.43 -12.96
CA GLU A 66 -8.03 6.38 -13.86
C GLU A 66 -9.13 7.16 -13.11
N ASP A 67 -9.24 8.45 -13.39
CA ASP A 67 -10.43 9.21 -13.05
C ASP A 67 -11.47 9.11 -14.18
N GLY A 68 -12.74 9.28 -13.85
CA GLY A 68 -13.84 9.20 -14.83
C GLY A 68 -13.83 10.28 -15.91
N SER A 69 -12.84 11.20 -15.90
CA SER A 69 -12.61 12.21 -16.94
C SER A 69 -11.43 11.87 -17.88
N GLY A 70 -10.82 10.69 -17.71
CA GLY A 70 -9.68 10.24 -18.53
C GLY A 70 -8.31 10.71 -18.02
N GLY A 71 -8.26 11.36 -16.86
CA GLY A 71 -7.02 11.58 -16.12
C GLY A 71 -6.57 10.31 -15.41
N SER A 72 -5.31 10.25 -15.00
CA SER A 72 -4.76 9.12 -14.27
C SER A 72 -3.82 9.59 -13.18
N SER A 73 -3.85 8.90 -12.04
CA SER A 73 -2.97 9.15 -10.90
C SER A 73 -2.19 7.88 -10.57
N ARG A 74 -0.87 8.04 -10.40
CA ARG A 74 0.04 6.94 -10.09
C ARG A 74 0.16 6.72 -8.59
N PHE A 75 0.21 5.45 -8.20
CA PHE A 75 0.37 5.01 -6.82
C PHE A 75 1.40 3.90 -6.69
N TYR A 76 1.99 3.82 -5.51
CA TYR A 76 2.93 2.78 -5.13
C TYR A 76 2.33 1.90 -4.03
N VAL A 77 2.11 0.62 -4.35
CA VAL A 77 1.56 -0.37 -3.43
C VAL A 77 2.69 -1.18 -2.82
N LYS A 78 2.70 -1.30 -1.49
CA LYS A 78 3.56 -2.24 -0.77
C LYS A 78 2.67 -3.30 -0.13
N ARG A 79 2.88 -4.56 -0.51
CA ARG A 79 2.13 -5.71 0.02
C ARG A 79 3.06 -6.57 0.86
N PHE A 80 2.51 -7.10 1.95
CA PHE A 80 3.21 -8.01 2.84
C PHE A 80 2.34 -9.25 3.05
N THR A 81 2.87 -10.42 2.67
CA THR A 81 2.16 -11.71 2.75
C THR A 81 2.86 -12.60 3.75
N ARG A 82 2.20 -12.91 4.87
CA ARG A 82 2.70 -13.79 5.94
C ARG A 82 4.16 -13.49 6.32
N PRO A 83 4.47 -12.28 6.85
CA PRO A 83 5.83 -11.95 7.23
C PRO A 83 6.44 -13.01 8.16
N PRO A 84 7.71 -13.39 7.99
CA PRO A 84 8.36 -14.40 8.81
C PRO A 84 8.29 -14.06 10.29
N TRP A 85 8.25 -15.09 11.16
CA TRP A 85 8.14 -14.90 12.61
C TRP A 85 9.25 -13.99 13.17
N GLY A 86 10.48 -14.10 12.67
CA GLY A 86 11.59 -13.23 13.08
C GLY A 86 11.33 -11.74 12.83
N GLU A 87 10.70 -11.38 11.72
CA GLU A 87 10.31 -9.99 11.44
C GLU A 87 9.17 -9.53 12.35
N GLN A 88 8.22 -10.43 12.66
CA GLN A 88 7.13 -10.12 13.59
C GLN A 88 7.66 -9.89 15.01
N VAL A 89 8.59 -10.73 15.50
CA VAL A 89 9.24 -10.57 16.80
C VAL A 89 10.07 -9.29 16.84
N ARG A 90 10.88 -9.00 15.81
CA ARG A 90 11.65 -7.76 15.73
C ARG A 90 10.73 -6.55 15.86
N ARG A 91 9.61 -6.52 15.13
CA ARG A 91 8.61 -5.46 15.21
C ARG A 91 8.01 -5.31 16.61
N ILE A 92 7.69 -6.42 17.28
CA ILE A 92 7.19 -6.43 18.66
C ILE A 92 8.21 -5.81 19.62
N LEU A 93 9.46 -6.25 19.55
CA LEU A 93 10.56 -5.75 20.40
C LEU A 93 10.87 -4.27 20.15
N SER A 94 10.65 -3.78 18.93
CA SER A 94 10.76 -2.36 18.59
C SER A 94 9.55 -1.52 19.02
N GLY A 95 8.64 -2.03 19.85
CA GLY A 95 7.49 -1.26 20.40
C GLY A 95 6.26 -1.20 19.49
N HIS A 96 6.21 -2.00 18.42
CA HIS A 96 5.14 -1.96 17.43
C HIS A 96 4.30 -3.25 17.42
N ALA A 97 4.17 -3.92 18.56
CA ALA A 97 3.46 -5.19 18.71
C ALA A 97 2.02 -5.17 18.16
N TRP A 98 1.36 -4.02 18.29
CA TRP A 98 -0.02 -3.79 17.85
C TRP A 98 -0.14 -3.24 16.43
N ARG A 99 0.91 -3.27 15.61
CA ARG A 99 0.85 -2.84 14.18
C ARG A 99 1.33 -3.94 13.24
N SER A 100 0.76 -4.02 12.04
CA SER A 100 1.35 -4.79 10.93
C SER A 100 2.60 -4.11 10.38
N THR A 101 3.29 -4.75 9.44
CA THR A 101 4.42 -4.16 8.72
C THR A 101 4.01 -2.88 7.98
N ALA A 102 2.90 -2.92 7.24
CA ALA A 102 2.33 -1.72 6.63
C ALA A 102 1.89 -0.69 7.68
N GLY A 103 1.37 -1.14 8.83
CA GLY A 103 0.90 -0.26 9.90
C GLY A 103 2.04 0.51 10.59
N VAL A 104 3.22 -0.10 10.71
CA VAL A 104 4.44 0.59 11.15
C VAL A 104 4.86 1.65 10.15
N GLU A 105 4.84 1.32 8.86
CA GLU A 105 5.20 2.26 7.81
C GLU A 105 4.24 3.47 7.78
N ARG A 106 2.93 3.23 7.87
CA ARG A 106 1.92 4.26 8.01
C ARG A 106 2.18 5.15 9.22
N PHE A 107 2.42 4.55 10.39
CA PHE A 107 2.70 5.30 11.63
C PHE A 107 3.88 6.26 11.46
N TRP A 108 4.98 5.81 10.84
CA TRP A 108 6.14 6.66 10.61
C TRP A 108 5.87 7.77 9.59
N ILE A 109 5.15 7.48 8.51
CA ILE A 109 4.76 8.51 7.52
C ILE A 109 3.90 9.58 8.20
N GLU A 110 2.88 9.19 8.95
CA GLU A 110 2.00 10.12 9.67
C GLU A 110 2.79 10.93 10.72
N SER A 111 3.70 10.29 11.47
CA SER A 111 4.54 10.95 12.45
C SER A 111 5.49 11.96 11.82
N LEU A 112 6.15 11.62 10.72
CA LEU A 112 7.05 12.52 9.99
C LEU A 112 6.27 13.70 9.39
N SER A 113 5.12 13.43 8.77
CA SER A 113 4.24 14.46 8.23
C SER A 113 3.76 15.44 9.30
N ALA A 114 3.37 14.95 10.48
CA ALA A 114 2.94 15.78 11.60
C ALA A 114 4.06 16.68 12.15
N ASN A 115 5.32 16.34 11.88
CA ASN A 115 6.50 17.14 12.23
C ASN A 115 7.03 17.98 11.05
N GLY A 116 6.23 18.14 9.99
CA GLY A 116 6.56 19.00 8.84
C GLY A 116 7.60 18.42 7.88
N VAL A 117 7.95 17.14 8.01
CA VAL A 117 8.84 16.47 7.05
C VAL A 117 8.02 16.08 5.81
N PRO A 118 8.40 16.53 4.60
CA PRO A 118 7.73 16.12 3.38
C PRO A 118 7.83 14.60 3.18
N VAL A 119 6.67 13.94 3.05
CA VAL A 119 6.55 12.49 2.85
C VAL A 119 5.46 12.20 1.82
N PRO A 120 5.50 11.04 1.15
CA PRO A 120 4.40 10.59 0.30
C PRO A 120 3.10 10.48 1.10
N GLU A 121 1.98 10.84 0.49
CA GLU A 121 0.69 10.69 1.14
C GLU A 121 0.21 9.25 1.15
N VAL A 122 -0.31 8.79 2.29
CA VAL A 122 -0.96 7.49 2.41
C VAL A 122 -2.35 7.57 1.79
N ALA A 123 -2.51 6.96 0.61
CA ALA A 123 -3.77 6.95 -0.11
C ALA A 123 -4.73 5.90 0.44
N ALA A 124 -4.22 4.72 0.79
CA ALA A 124 -5.01 3.64 1.36
C ALA A 124 -4.17 2.71 2.24
N PHE A 125 -4.84 2.02 3.16
CA PHE A 125 -4.20 1.13 4.12
C PHE A 125 -5.17 0.03 4.59
N ALA A 126 -4.69 -1.20 4.66
CA ALA A 126 -5.42 -2.30 5.29
C ALA A 126 -4.47 -3.34 5.89
N GLU A 127 -4.93 -4.00 6.94
CA GLU A 127 -4.23 -5.11 7.59
C GLU A 127 -5.20 -6.22 7.99
N GLN A 128 -4.76 -7.47 7.86
CA GLN A 128 -5.43 -8.65 8.39
C GLN A 128 -4.51 -9.36 9.37
N ARG A 129 -5.02 -9.56 10.59
CA ARG A 129 -4.23 -10.02 11.73
C ARG A 129 -5.06 -10.90 12.67
N THR A 130 -4.38 -11.70 13.48
CA THR A 130 -4.97 -12.39 14.63
C THR A 130 -4.10 -12.11 15.85
N GLY A 131 -4.59 -11.24 16.73
CA GLY A 131 -3.79 -10.68 17.82
C GLY A 131 -2.56 -9.94 17.29
N ILE A 132 -1.38 -10.24 17.83
CA ILE A 132 -0.10 -9.64 17.38
C ILE A 132 0.36 -10.17 16.01
N ARG A 133 -0.15 -11.33 15.59
CA ARG A 133 0.30 -12.02 14.38
C ARG A 133 -0.29 -11.37 13.12
N GLU A 134 0.59 -11.01 12.20
CA GLU A 134 0.22 -10.49 10.89
C GLU A 134 0.06 -11.62 9.87
N HIS A 135 -1.07 -11.63 9.15
CA HIS A 135 -1.31 -12.54 8.03
C HIS A 135 -1.02 -11.87 6.70
N ARG A 136 -1.55 -10.66 6.52
CA ARG A 136 -1.27 -9.82 5.35
C ARG A 136 -1.52 -8.36 5.67
N SER A 137 -0.82 -7.47 5.01
CA SER A 137 -1.10 -6.03 5.06
C SER A 137 -0.67 -5.34 3.78
N ALA A 138 -1.27 -4.18 3.52
CA ALA A 138 -0.90 -3.34 2.41
C ALA A 138 -0.99 -1.85 2.77
N ILE A 139 -0.11 -1.07 2.16
CA ILE A 139 -0.13 0.39 2.17
C ILE A 139 0.00 0.88 0.73
N VAL A 140 -0.80 1.89 0.39
CA VAL A 140 -0.78 2.57 -0.91
C VAL A 140 -0.33 4.00 -0.70
N LEU A 141 0.70 4.40 -1.43
CA LEU A 141 1.29 5.74 -1.36
C LEU A 141 1.02 6.47 -2.68
N ALA A 142 0.57 7.71 -2.60
CA ALA A 142 0.50 8.58 -3.77
C ALA A 142 1.90 8.86 -4.31
N GLU A 143 2.03 8.95 -5.63
CA GLU A 143 3.26 9.43 -6.24
C GLU A 143 3.63 10.84 -5.76
N VAL A 144 4.92 11.06 -5.52
CA VAL A 144 5.48 12.38 -5.25
C VAL A 144 6.12 12.88 -6.54
N PRO A 145 5.76 14.08 -7.03
CA PRO A 145 6.35 14.62 -8.25
C PRO A 145 7.86 14.85 -8.07
N GLY A 146 8.63 14.54 -9.11
CA GLY A 146 10.08 14.74 -9.14
C GLY A 146 10.84 13.45 -9.48
N GLN A 147 12.15 13.47 -9.24
CA GLN A 147 13.02 12.32 -9.46
C GLN A 147 13.94 12.07 -8.27
N SER A 148 14.43 10.83 -8.18
CA SER A 148 15.39 10.48 -7.14
C SER A 148 16.71 11.21 -7.36
N LEU A 149 17.42 11.51 -6.26
CA LEU A 149 18.70 12.21 -6.32
C LEU A 149 19.73 11.40 -7.13
N GLU A 150 19.72 10.07 -7.01
CA GLU A 150 20.62 9.20 -7.75
C GLU A 150 20.44 9.34 -9.26
N ARG A 151 19.18 9.43 -9.73
CA ARG A 151 18.89 9.67 -11.15
C ARG A 151 19.34 11.06 -11.57
N TRP A 152 19.02 12.07 -10.77
CA TRP A 152 19.41 13.45 -11.05
C TRP A 152 20.94 13.62 -11.18
N VAL A 153 21.71 13.00 -10.27
CA VAL A 153 23.19 13.03 -10.29
C VAL A 153 23.75 12.35 -11.54
N VAL A 154 23.17 11.22 -11.96
CA VAL A 154 23.59 10.54 -13.19
C VAL A 154 23.34 11.40 -14.43
N GLU A 155 22.23 12.14 -14.46
CA GLU A 155 21.86 13.03 -15.57
C GLU A 155 22.65 14.35 -15.58
N HIS A 156 23.16 14.77 -14.41
CA HIS A 156 23.90 16.03 -14.22
C HIS A 156 25.29 15.75 -13.61
N PRO A 157 26.21 15.11 -14.35
CA PRO A 157 27.57 14.89 -13.87
C PRO A 157 28.27 16.25 -13.70
N SER A 158 28.99 16.40 -12.58
CA SER A 158 29.79 17.59 -12.22
C SER A 158 30.96 17.84 -13.16
#